data_AF-A0A816C5I6-F1
#
_entry.id   AF-A0A816C5I6-F1
#
_cell.length_a   1.000
_cell.length_b   1.000
_cell.length_c   1.000
_cell.angle_alpha   90.00
_cell.angle_beta   90.00
_cell.angle_gamma   90.00
#
_symmetry.space_group_name_H-M   'P 1'
#
loop_
_entity.id
_entity.type
_entity.pdbx_description
1 polymer ?
#
loop_
_entity_poly.entity_id
_entity_poly.type
_entity_poly.pdbx_seq_one_letter_code
_entity_poly.pdbx_strand_id
1 'polypeptide(L)'
;MEHYKQLQMKYSTSLTCPCEQISIKYGEFVRVEMIYHEICSSDFQSQQWFDYLYDEDQINERNFRSTASAQFQSLGSLCKLTKKTIDTSLTQFYSTKLIASQLLSNETFQNRIHSLITLLQKTTSQSFKRTLKMIEEILHGNFYMSVYQTNWKFTVLERANFSPIYTNPMKYQSCSCGTSSLCSEPVIIDNSIID
;
A
#
# COMPACT_ATOMS: atom_id res chain seq x y z
N MET A 1 22.23 25.94 -25.71
CA MET A 1 21.22 24.99 -26.22
C MET A 1 20.87 25.25 -27.69
N GLU A 2 20.65 26.52 -28.10
CA GLU A 2 20.24 26.85 -29.48
C GLU A 2 21.32 26.54 -30.54
N HIS A 3 22.59 26.80 -30.24
CA HIS A 3 23.71 26.47 -31.13
C HIS A 3 23.84 24.96 -31.40
N TYR A 4 23.60 24.12 -30.38
CA TYR A 4 23.59 22.66 -30.54
C TYR A 4 22.45 22.20 -31.47
N LYS A 5 21.24 22.75 -31.31
CA LYS A 5 20.11 22.43 -32.20
C LYS A 5 20.42 22.74 -33.66
N GLN A 6 21.06 23.89 -33.92
CA GLN A 6 21.49 24.28 -35.28
C GLN A 6 22.53 23.31 -35.86
N LEU A 7 23.53 22.92 -35.06
CA LEU A 7 24.53 21.93 -35.48
C LEU A 7 23.92 20.55 -35.69
N GLN A 8 22.95 20.14 -34.86
CA GLN A 8 22.27 18.86 -34.99
C GLN A 8 21.40 18.78 -36.24
N MET A 9 20.79 19.89 -36.65
CA MET A 9 20.08 19.97 -37.94
C MET A 9 21.02 19.83 -39.15
N LYS A 10 22.25 20.34 -39.04
CA LYS A 10 23.24 20.34 -40.14
C LYS A 10 24.08 19.07 -40.22
N TYR A 11 24.32 18.41 -39.09
CA TYR A 11 25.23 17.27 -38.95
C TYR A 11 24.58 16.12 -38.16
N SER A 12 23.33 15.78 -38.49
CA SER A 12 22.50 14.86 -37.71
C SER A 12 23.12 13.47 -37.48
N THR A 13 23.98 13.01 -38.39
CA THR A 13 24.61 11.68 -38.34
C THR A 13 26.06 11.68 -37.84
N SER A 14 26.73 12.84 -37.76
CA SER A 14 28.16 12.93 -37.42
C SER A 14 28.47 13.80 -36.20
N LEU A 15 27.51 14.63 -35.74
CA LEU A 15 27.70 15.45 -34.55
C LEU A 15 27.74 14.58 -33.29
N THR A 16 28.91 14.53 -32.66
CA THR A 16 29.08 13.90 -31.34
C THR A 16 29.49 14.97 -30.34
N CYS A 17 28.80 15.02 -29.21
CA CYS A 17 29.12 15.91 -28.10
C CYS A 17 29.44 15.06 -26.88
N PRO A 18 30.72 14.77 -26.60
CA PRO A 18 31.07 14.00 -25.41
C PRO A 18 30.69 14.77 -24.14
N CYS A 19 30.22 14.05 -23.12
CA CYS A 19 29.91 14.64 -21.83
C CYS A 19 31.19 14.82 -21.00
N GLU A 20 31.38 15.99 -20.38
CA GLU A 20 32.44 16.17 -19.38
C GLU A 20 32.19 15.30 -18.14
N GLN A 21 30.92 15.21 -17.73
CA GLN A 21 30.46 14.32 -16.66
C GLN A 21 29.55 13.24 -17.25
N ILE A 22 30.02 11.99 -17.23
CA ILE A 22 29.29 10.86 -17.83
C ILE A 22 28.14 10.34 -16.96
N SER A 23 28.01 10.83 -15.73
CA SER A 23 27.07 10.30 -14.75
C SER A 23 26.52 11.37 -13.82
N ILE A 24 25.19 11.52 -13.77
CA ILE A 24 24.48 12.49 -12.94
C ILE A 24 23.33 11.80 -12.19
N LYS A 25 23.13 12.14 -10.91
CA LYS A 25 22.03 11.56 -10.12
C LYS A 25 20.69 12.13 -10.57
N TYR A 26 19.64 11.31 -10.64
CA TYR A 26 18.32 11.81 -11.02
C TYR A 26 17.79 12.87 -10.05
N GLY A 27 18.15 12.79 -8.76
CA GLY A 27 17.75 13.81 -7.77
C GLY A 27 18.29 15.22 -8.05
N GLU A 28 19.25 15.40 -8.96
CA GLU A 28 19.78 16.71 -9.33
C GLU A 28 18.91 17.44 -10.36
N PHE A 29 18.06 16.73 -11.11
CA PHE A 29 17.29 17.31 -12.22
C PHE A 29 15.86 16.77 -12.37
N VAL A 30 15.45 15.78 -11.58
CA VAL A 30 14.09 15.25 -11.53
C VAL A 30 13.47 15.55 -10.17
N ARG A 31 12.23 16.03 -10.17
CA ARG A 31 11.41 16.20 -8.97
C ARG A 31 10.11 15.43 -9.15
N VAL A 32 9.78 14.57 -8.20
CA VAL A 32 8.53 13.81 -8.14
C VAL A 32 7.68 14.36 -7.02
N GLU A 33 6.43 14.69 -7.32
CA GLU A 33 5.42 15.11 -6.33
C GLU A 33 4.37 14.01 -6.19
N MET A 34 4.06 13.67 -4.93
CA MET A 34 3.17 12.56 -4.60
C MET A 34 1.87 13.08 -4.04
N ILE A 35 0.76 12.53 -4.54
CA ILE A 35 -0.58 12.78 -4.03
C ILE A 35 -1.05 11.50 -3.36
N TYR A 36 -1.35 11.59 -2.06
CA TYR A 36 -1.87 10.48 -1.28
C TYR A 36 -3.40 10.49 -1.31
N HIS A 37 -4.01 9.33 -1.09
CA HIS A 37 -5.45 9.23 -0.95
C HIS A 37 -5.95 10.12 0.20
N GLU A 38 -7.09 10.79 0.02
CA GLU A 38 -7.61 11.79 0.97
C GLU A 38 -7.81 11.23 2.38
N ILE A 39 -8.17 9.94 2.49
CA ILE A 39 -8.28 9.22 3.77
C ILE A 39 -6.99 9.28 4.59
N CYS A 40 -5.82 9.37 3.94
CA CYS A 40 -4.51 9.44 4.57
C CYS A 40 -4.17 10.81 5.15
N SER A 41 -5.10 11.77 5.05
CA SER A 41 -5.04 13.10 5.67
C SER A 41 -6.36 13.51 6.35
N SER A 42 -7.37 12.65 6.38
CA SER A 42 -8.66 12.97 7.00
C SER A 42 -8.73 12.57 8.48
N ASP A 43 -9.78 13.04 9.16
CA ASP A 43 -10.07 12.70 10.55
C ASP A 43 -10.37 11.21 10.77
N PHE A 44 -10.58 10.43 9.71
CA PHE A 44 -10.78 8.98 9.78
C PHE A 44 -9.55 8.20 10.28
N GLN A 45 -8.41 8.86 10.43
CA GLN A 45 -7.22 8.30 11.07
C GLN A 45 -6.97 8.86 12.48
N SER A 46 -7.86 9.72 12.99
CA SER A 46 -7.71 10.33 14.31
C SER A 46 -8.10 9.36 15.42
N GLN A 47 -7.48 9.51 16.59
CA GLN A 47 -7.86 8.75 17.77
C GLN A 47 -9.33 9.03 18.14
N GLN A 48 -9.77 10.29 18.02
CA GLN A 48 -11.16 10.68 18.27
C GLN A 48 -12.16 9.88 17.40
N TRP A 49 -11.83 9.62 16.14
CA TRP A 49 -12.67 8.80 15.27
C TRP A 49 -12.68 7.32 15.69
N PHE A 50 -11.52 6.79 16.09
CA PHE A 50 -11.42 5.41 16.58
C PHE A 50 -12.23 5.21 17.87
N ASP A 51 -12.20 6.20 18.76
CA ASP A 51 -12.94 6.19 20.02
C ASP A 51 -14.45 6.34 19.77
N TYR A 52 -14.84 7.22 18.83
CA TYR A 52 -16.25 7.38 18.44
C TYR A 52 -16.87 6.10 17.85
N LEU A 53 -16.09 5.34 17.09
CA LEU A 53 -16.52 4.08 16.49
C LEU A 53 -16.38 2.88 17.43
N TYR A 54 -15.78 3.07 18.60
CA TYR A 54 -15.66 2.00 19.58
C TYR A 54 -17.02 1.81 20.26
N ASP A 55 -17.76 0.82 19.78
CA ASP A 55 -19.04 0.40 20.35
C ASP A 55 -18.80 -0.85 21.23
N GLU A 56 -19.06 -0.72 22.54
CA GLU A 56 -18.99 -1.85 23.47
C GLU A 56 -20.15 -2.83 23.29
N ASP A 57 -21.23 -2.45 22.59
CA ASP A 57 -22.44 -3.26 22.50
C ASP A 57 -22.31 -4.37 21.43
N GLN A 58 -21.74 -5.50 21.87
CA GLN A 58 -21.37 -6.66 21.05
C GLN A 58 -22.55 -7.51 20.55
N ILE A 59 -23.76 -6.99 20.49
CA ILE A 59 -24.98 -7.79 20.25
C ILE A 59 -24.96 -8.46 18.86
N ASN A 60 -24.19 -7.89 17.90
CA ASN A 60 -24.01 -8.49 16.58
C ASN A 60 -22.54 -8.42 16.11
N GLU A 61 -21.82 -9.54 16.19
CA GLU A 61 -20.43 -9.69 15.72
C GLU A 61 -20.24 -9.27 14.24
N ARG A 62 -21.30 -9.31 13.42
CA ARG A 62 -21.27 -8.92 12.00
C ARG A 62 -21.63 -7.46 11.75
N ASN A 63 -22.04 -6.73 12.78
CA ASN A 63 -22.31 -5.30 12.65
C ASN A 63 -21.01 -4.57 12.35
N PHE A 64 -21.00 -3.69 11.37
CA PHE A 64 -19.85 -2.84 11.05
C PHE A 64 -19.24 -2.20 12.31
N ARG A 65 -20.08 -1.72 13.24
CA ARG A 65 -19.64 -1.03 14.47
C ARG A 65 -18.71 -1.87 15.35
N SER A 66 -18.87 -3.20 15.37
CA SER A 66 -18.02 -4.09 16.18
C SER A 66 -16.55 -4.15 15.72
N THR A 67 -16.29 -3.82 14.45
CA THR A 67 -14.94 -3.90 13.86
C THR A 67 -14.48 -2.59 13.22
N ALA A 68 -15.34 -1.58 13.13
CA ALA A 68 -15.09 -0.33 12.43
C ALA A 68 -13.83 0.37 12.94
N SER A 69 -13.69 0.53 14.26
CA SER A 69 -12.51 1.16 14.86
C SER A 69 -11.21 0.46 14.43
N ALA A 70 -11.17 -0.88 14.46
CA ALA A 70 -10.01 -1.66 14.04
C ALA A 70 -9.71 -1.54 12.53
N GLN A 71 -10.75 -1.49 11.70
CA GLN A 71 -10.61 -1.31 10.25
C GLN A 71 -10.01 0.06 9.92
N PHE A 72 -10.48 1.14 10.56
CA PHE A 72 -9.91 2.48 10.36
C PHE A 72 -8.49 2.62 10.92
N GLN A 73 -8.18 1.98 12.06
CA GLN A 73 -6.80 1.89 12.56
C GLN A 73 -5.88 1.15 11.56
N SER A 74 -6.39 0.09 10.93
CA SER A 74 -5.67 -0.65 9.88
C SER A 74 -5.43 0.23 8.65
N LEU A 75 -6.44 1.00 8.22
CA LEU A 75 -6.29 2.00 7.14
C LEU A 75 -5.23 3.05 7.47
N GLY A 76 -5.21 3.58 8.70
CA GLY A 76 -4.16 4.51 9.14
C GLY A 76 -2.76 3.88 9.11
N SER A 77 -2.64 2.60 9.48
CA SER A 77 -1.39 1.85 9.37
C SER A 77 -0.96 1.68 7.91
N LEU A 78 -1.88 1.33 7.01
CA LEU A 78 -1.61 1.25 5.57
C LEU A 78 -1.17 2.59 4.99
N CYS A 79 -1.78 3.71 5.40
CA CYS A 79 -1.36 5.05 5.00
C CYS A 79 0.09 5.36 5.42
N LYS A 80 0.46 5.05 6.68
CA LYS A 80 1.83 5.22 7.18
C LYS A 80 2.83 4.36 6.41
N LEU A 81 2.50 3.08 6.19
CA LEU A 81 3.35 2.15 5.45
C LEU A 81 3.51 2.59 3.99
N THR A 82 2.44 3.07 3.36
CA THR A 82 2.46 3.59 1.98
C THR A 82 3.40 4.78 1.85
N LYS A 83 3.27 5.79 2.74
CA LYS A 83 4.17 6.96 2.79
C LYS A 83 5.63 6.53 2.92
N LYS A 84 5.93 5.68 3.91
CA LYS A 84 7.29 5.17 4.13
C LYS A 84 7.84 4.40 2.94
N THR A 85 7.01 3.59 2.28
CA THR A 85 7.41 2.82 1.10
C THR A 85 7.76 3.74 -0.06
N ILE A 86 6.93 4.75 -0.30
CA ILE A 86 7.16 5.76 -1.34
C ILE A 86 8.43 6.57 -1.05
N ASP A 87 8.63 7.04 0.18
CA ASP A 87 9.81 7.81 0.57
C ASP A 87 11.10 6.99 0.38
N THR A 88 11.05 5.69 0.72
CA THR A 88 12.17 4.77 0.52
C THR A 88 12.46 4.59 -0.98
N SER A 89 11.43 4.33 -1.79
CA SER A 89 11.56 4.19 -3.23
C SER A 89 12.09 5.46 -3.89
N LEU A 90 11.64 6.64 -3.45
CA LEU A 90 12.10 7.93 -3.97
C LEU A 90 13.55 8.20 -3.59
N THR A 91 13.95 7.89 -2.36
CA THR A 91 15.35 7.98 -1.92
C THR A 91 16.25 7.12 -2.80
N GLN A 92 15.83 5.89 -3.09
CA GLN A 92 16.57 5.02 -4.00
C GLN A 92 16.59 5.59 -5.42
N PHE A 93 15.44 6.02 -5.96
CA PHE A 93 15.32 6.61 -7.29
C PHE A 93 16.26 7.81 -7.47
N TYR A 94 16.24 8.77 -6.55
CA TYR A 94 17.10 9.96 -6.62
C TYR A 94 18.59 9.65 -6.51
N SER A 95 18.95 8.54 -5.87
CA SER A 95 20.34 8.06 -5.81
C SER A 95 20.81 7.37 -7.10
N THR A 96 19.88 6.87 -7.93
CA THR A 96 20.22 6.27 -9.22
C THR A 96 20.78 7.33 -10.17
N LYS A 97 21.66 6.91 -11.09
CA LYS A 97 22.36 7.82 -11.99
C LYS A 97 21.96 7.59 -13.45
N LEU A 98 21.76 8.67 -14.17
CA LEU A 98 21.78 8.65 -15.63
C LEU A 98 23.23 8.54 -16.09
N ILE A 99 23.52 7.56 -16.95
CA ILE A 99 24.85 7.36 -17.53
C ILE A 99 24.78 7.63 -19.03
N ALA A 100 25.62 8.56 -19.51
CA ALA A 100 25.73 8.92 -20.91
C ALA A 100 27.14 9.45 -21.21
N SER A 101 27.84 8.82 -22.16
CA SER A 101 29.16 9.29 -22.63
C SER A 101 29.05 10.45 -23.62
N GLN A 102 27.87 10.66 -24.18
CA GLN A 102 27.57 11.72 -25.14
C GLN A 102 26.23 12.35 -24.82
N LEU A 103 26.04 13.59 -25.27
CA LEU A 103 24.80 14.32 -25.12
C LEU A 103 23.64 13.55 -25.75
N LEU A 104 22.62 13.26 -24.93
CA LEU A 104 21.42 12.59 -25.39
C LEU A 104 20.53 13.56 -26.18
N SER A 105 19.86 13.05 -27.22
CA SER A 105 18.77 13.79 -27.85
C SER A 105 17.65 14.03 -26.83
N ASN A 106 16.90 15.12 -26.99
CA ASN A 106 15.77 15.42 -26.10
C ASN A 106 14.78 14.25 -26.04
N GLU A 107 14.46 13.63 -27.18
CA GLU A 107 13.59 12.46 -27.23
C GLU A 107 14.16 11.28 -26.43
N THR A 108 15.45 10.95 -26.62
CA THR A 108 16.08 9.85 -25.88
C THR A 108 16.10 10.13 -24.38
N PHE A 109 16.38 11.36 -24.00
CA PHE A 109 16.36 11.79 -22.60
C PHE A 109 14.95 11.62 -22.01
N GLN A 110 13.92 12.19 -22.64
CA GLN A 110 12.54 12.08 -22.16
C GLN A 110 12.06 10.63 -22.09
N ASN A 111 12.34 9.81 -23.10
CA ASN A 111 11.97 8.40 -23.11
C ASN A 111 12.63 7.61 -21.98
N ARG A 112 13.91 7.89 -21.67
CA ARG A 112 14.61 7.27 -20.55
C ARG A 112 13.99 7.68 -19.21
N ILE A 113 13.69 8.96 -19.01
CA ILE A 113 13.06 9.46 -17.77
C ILE A 113 11.66 8.85 -17.60
N HIS A 114 10.85 8.86 -18.65
CA HIS A 114 9.49 8.30 -18.61
C HIS A 114 9.50 6.81 -18.29
N SER A 115 10.41 6.04 -18.91
CA SER A 115 10.55 4.60 -18.64
C SER A 115 10.95 4.33 -17.19
N LEU A 116 11.85 5.14 -16.65
CA LEU A 116 12.32 5.00 -15.27
C LEU A 116 11.22 5.37 -14.25
N ILE A 117 10.46 6.43 -14.49
CA ILE A 117 9.31 6.81 -13.64
C ILE A 117 8.22 5.72 -13.68
N THR A 118 7.91 5.20 -14.87
CA THR A 118 6.96 4.07 -15.02
C THR A 118 7.44 2.84 -14.24
N LEU A 119 8.74 2.55 -14.31
CA LEU A 119 9.32 1.45 -13.53
C LEU A 119 9.22 1.69 -12.03
N LEU A 120 9.50 2.91 -11.56
CA LEU A 120 9.37 3.30 -10.14
C LEU A 120 7.94 3.07 -9.64
N GLN A 121 6.93 3.55 -10.37
CA GLN A 121 5.51 3.38 -10.01
C GLN A 121 5.13 1.90 -9.93
N LYS A 122 5.51 1.13 -10.95
CA LYS A 122 5.18 -0.30 -11.02
C LYS A 122 5.85 -1.09 -9.91
N THR A 123 7.16 -0.94 -9.74
CA THR A 123 7.94 -1.73 -8.77
C THR A 123 7.57 -1.37 -7.33
N THR A 124 7.35 -0.09 -7.02
CA THR A 124 6.93 0.34 -5.68
C THR A 124 5.57 -0.26 -5.31
N SER A 125 4.58 -0.17 -6.20
CA SER A 125 3.25 -0.75 -5.95
C SER A 125 3.28 -2.27 -5.82
N GLN A 126 4.00 -2.95 -6.72
CA GLN A 126 4.12 -4.40 -6.69
C GLN A 126 4.86 -4.91 -5.45
N SER A 127 5.94 -4.23 -5.05
CA SER A 127 6.68 -4.60 -3.84
C SER A 127 5.80 -4.48 -2.60
N PHE A 128 5.08 -3.36 -2.47
CA PHE A 128 4.17 -3.15 -1.35
C PHE A 128 3.10 -4.26 -1.26
N LYS A 129 2.39 -4.52 -2.38
CA LYS A 129 1.35 -5.55 -2.45
C LYS A 129 1.89 -6.94 -2.15
N ARG A 130 3.09 -7.26 -2.65
CA ARG A 130 3.73 -8.55 -2.40
C ARG A 130 4.07 -8.73 -0.93
N THR A 131 4.63 -7.71 -0.28
CA THR A 131 4.92 -7.76 1.17
C THR A 131 3.65 -7.91 1.99
N LEU A 132 2.60 -7.14 1.69
CA LEU A 132 1.32 -7.26 2.40
C LEU A 132 0.72 -8.67 2.25
N LYS A 133 0.64 -9.18 1.02
CA LYS A 133 0.14 -10.53 0.74
C LYS A 133 0.97 -11.61 1.47
N MET A 134 2.28 -11.46 1.51
CA MET A 134 3.15 -12.40 2.24
C MET A 134 2.84 -12.40 3.74
N ILE A 135 2.60 -11.23 4.34
CA ILE A 135 2.21 -11.13 5.74
C ILE A 135 0.86 -11.83 5.96
N GLU A 136 -0.15 -11.58 5.12
CA GLU A 136 -1.46 -12.22 5.18
C GLU A 136 -1.37 -13.75 5.07
N GLU A 137 -0.56 -14.26 4.15
CA GLU A 137 -0.32 -15.69 3.96
C GLU A 137 0.37 -16.33 5.17
N ILE A 138 1.35 -15.64 5.77
CA ILE A 138 2.01 -16.10 7.00
C ILE A 138 1.02 -16.13 8.17
N LEU A 139 0.22 -15.07 8.34
CA LEU A 139 -0.78 -15.00 9.42
C LEU A 139 -1.81 -16.12 9.29
N HIS A 140 -2.33 -16.35 8.08
CA HIS A 140 -3.27 -17.42 7.79
C HIS A 140 -2.64 -18.81 7.99
N GLY A 141 -1.44 -19.04 7.45
CA GLY A 141 -0.74 -20.33 7.56
C GLY A 141 -0.36 -20.72 8.99
N ASN A 142 -0.23 -19.74 9.89
CA ASN A 142 0.01 -19.96 11.32
C ASN A 142 -1.25 -19.83 12.18
N PHE A 143 -2.44 -19.73 11.57
CA PHE A 143 -3.72 -19.62 12.26
C PHE A 143 -3.78 -18.47 13.27
N TYR A 144 -3.18 -17.31 12.95
CA TYR A 144 -3.33 -16.12 13.80
C TYR A 144 -4.79 -15.70 13.84
N MET A 145 -5.37 -15.70 15.03
CA MET A 145 -6.79 -15.44 15.24
C MET A 145 -7.02 -13.98 15.63
N SER A 146 -7.96 -13.34 14.95
CA SER A 146 -8.38 -11.97 15.26
C SER A 146 -9.28 -11.98 16.50
N VAL A 147 -9.01 -11.10 17.47
CA VAL A 147 -9.90 -10.91 18.64
C VAL A 147 -11.31 -10.45 18.23
N TYR A 148 -11.42 -9.78 17.08
CA TYR A 148 -12.68 -9.36 16.47
C TYR A 148 -13.45 -10.50 15.81
N GLN A 149 -12.94 -11.73 15.90
CA GLN A 149 -13.54 -12.94 15.35
C GLN A 149 -13.82 -12.90 13.84
N THR A 150 -13.10 -12.05 13.10
CA THR A 150 -13.29 -11.87 11.65
C THR A 150 -12.72 -13.03 10.82
N ASN A 151 -11.92 -13.92 11.40
CA ASN A 151 -11.38 -15.09 10.73
C ASN A 151 -11.60 -16.40 11.51
N TRP A 152 -11.68 -16.33 12.85
CA TRP A 152 -11.96 -17.46 13.74
C TRP A 152 -12.95 -17.05 14.82
N LYS A 153 -14.00 -17.83 15.00
CA LYS A 153 -15.00 -17.66 16.06
C LYS A 153 -14.55 -18.41 17.31
N PHE A 154 -14.70 -17.78 18.47
CA PHE A 154 -14.44 -18.39 19.77
C PHE A 154 -15.77 -18.77 20.43
N THR A 155 -15.88 -20.03 20.87
CA THR A 155 -17.08 -20.54 21.55
C THR A 155 -16.70 -21.14 22.90
N VAL A 156 -17.44 -20.77 23.94
CA VAL A 156 -17.34 -21.36 25.29
C VAL A 156 -18.67 -22.05 25.58
N LEU A 157 -18.64 -23.37 25.76
CA LEU A 157 -19.86 -24.18 25.89
C LEU A 157 -20.49 -24.11 27.29
N GLU A 158 -19.67 -23.98 28.33
CA GLU A 158 -20.12 -23.91 29.73
C GLU A 158 -19.41 -22.75 30.45
N ARG A 159 -20.10 -22.03 31.34
CA ARG A 159 -19.46 -21.03 32.21
C ARG A 159 -19.04 -21.69 33.52
N ALA A 160 -17.95 -22.45 33.49
CA ALA A 160 -17.33 -23.05 34.66
C ALA A 160 -15.88 -22.56 34.79
N ASN A 161 -15.28 -22.73 35.96
CA ASN A 161 -13.84 -22.55 36.10
C ASN A 161 -13.14 -23.59 35.19
N PHE A 162 -12.25 -23.13 34.32
CA PHE A 162 -11.49 -23.95 33.34
C PHE A 162 -12.25 -24.45 32.11
N SER A 163 -13.33 -23.79 31.69
CA SER A 163 -13.99 -24.14 30.43
C SER A 163 -13.05 -24.01 29.23
N PRO A 164 -12.96 -25.03 28.35
CA PRO A 164 -12.17 -24.94 27.13
C PRO A 164 -12.78 -23.89 26.18
N ILE A 165 -11.90 -23.16 25.49
CA ILE A 165 -12.26 -22.26 24.40
C ILE A 165 -12.15 -23.05 23.09
N TYR A 166 -13.26 -23.24 22.41
CA TYR A 166 -13.29 -23.88 21.10
C TYR A 166 -13.15 -22.82 20.01
N THR A 167 -12.32 -23.10 19.00
CA THR A 167 -12.08 -22.22 17.87
C THR A 167 -12.64 -22.84 16.60
N ASN A 168 -13.48 -22.11 15.88
CA ASN A 168 -14.02 -22.56 14.59
C ASN A 168 -13.70 -21.53 13.51
N PRO A 169 -13.31 -21.94 12.29
CA PRO A 169 -13.05 -21.00 11.22
C PRO A 169 -14.34 -20.28 10.83
N MET A 170 -14.26 -18.96 10.63
CA MET A 170 -15.38 -18.21 10.09
C MET A 170 -15.73 -18.67 8.69
N LYS A 171 -17.02 -18.64 8.36
CA LYS A 171 -17.54 -18.95 7.04
C LYS A 171 -18.28 -17.75 6.47
N TYR A 172 -17.77 -17.27 5.36
CA TYR A 172 -18.36 -16.19 4.56
C TYR A 172 -18.95 -16.81 3.31
N GLN A 173 -20.28 -16.96 3.30
CA GLN A 173 -21.02 -17.71 2.27
C GLN A 173 -20.46 -19.14 2.12
N SER A 174 -19.93 -19.50 0.95
CA SER A 174 -19.29 -20.80 0.67
C SER A 174 -17.80 -20.85 1.01
N CYS A 175 -17.20 -19.75 1.48
CA CYS A 175 -15.76 -19.64 1.77
C CYS A 175 -15.47 -19.86 3.27
N SER A 176 -14.50 -20.73 3.59
CA SER A 176 -14.04 -20.98 4.96
C SER A 176 -12.66 -20.37 5.21
N CYS A 177 -12.55 -19.53 6.24
CA CYS A 177 -11.30 -18.89 6.67
C CYS A 177 -10.25 -19.90 7.18
N GLY A 178 -10.62 -21.16 7.43
CA GLY A 178 -9.68 -22.22 7.75
C GLY A 178 -8.99 -22.83 6.51
N THR A 179 -9.48 -22.50 5.31
CA THR A 179 -8.98 -23.04 4.04
C THR A 179 -8.51 -21.96 3.06
N SER A 180 -8.94 -20.72 3.25
CA SER A 180 -8.62 -19.61 2.36
C SER A 180 -8.53 -18.31 3.14
N SER A 181 -7.44 -17.55 2.93
CA SER A 181 -7.28 -16.19 3.46
C SER A 181 -8.09 -15.14 2.70
N LEU A 182 -8.69 -15.52 1.56
CA LEU A 182 -9.40 -14.59 0.66
C LEU A 182 -10.90 -14.49 0.97
N CYS A 183 -11.38 -15.19 2.00
CA CYS A 183 -12.78 -15.13 2.37
C CYS A 183 -13.16 -13.73 2.85
N SER A 184 -14.19 -13.15 2.24
CA SER A 184 -14.71 -11.83 2.58
C SER A 184 -16.21 -11.77 2.34
N GLU A 185 -16.90 -10.91 3.08
CA GLU A 185 -18.30 -10.55 2.85
C GLU A 185 -18.51 -9.05 3.12
N PRO A 186 -19.54 -8.44 2.55
CA PRO A 186 -19.92 -7.07 2.90
C PRO A 186 -20.29 -6.97 4.39
N VAL A 187 -19.80 -5.92 5.05
CA VAL A 187 -20.24 -5.58 6.40
C VAL A 187 -21.71 -5.17 6.41
N ILE A 188 -22.41 -5.47 7.49
CA ILE A 188 -23.83 -5.13 7.66
C ILE A 188 -23.94 -3.99 8.66
N ILE A 189 -24.77 -2.99 8.37
CA ILE A 189 -25.19 -2.00 9.37
C ILE A 189 -26.57 -2.43 9.85
N ASP A 190 -26.59 -3.09 11.01
CA ASP A 190 -27.84 -3.44 11.67
C ASP A 190 -28.31 -2.25 12.51
N ASN A 191 -29.50 -1.75 12.21
CA ASN A 191 -30.14 -0.62 12.88
C ASN A 191 -31.27 -1.07 13.83
N SER A 192 -31.45 -2.38 14.04
CA SER A 192 -32.46 -2.92 14.96
C SER A 192 -32.23 -2.61 16.45
N ILE A 193 -31.21 -1.79 16.78
CA ILE A 193 -30.82 -1.37 18.14
C ILE A 193 -31.07 0.14 18.35
N ILE A 194 -31.75 0.83 17.42
CA ILE A 194 -32.24 2.21 17.64
C ILE A 194 -33.75 2.14 17.88
N ASP A 195 -34.17 1.63 19.03
CA ASP A 195 -35.49 1.83 19.66
C ASP A 195 -35.36 1.76 21.18
#